data_AF-A0A8S8Y8F4-F1
#
_entry.id   AF-A0A8S8Y8F4-F1
#
_cell.length_a   1.000
_cell.length_b   1.000
_cell.length_c   1.000
_cell.angle_alpha   90.00
_cell.angle_beta   90.00
_cell.angle_gamma   90.00
#
_symmetry.space_group_name_H-M   'P 1'
#
loop_
_entity.id
_entity.type
_entity.pdbx_description
1 polymer ?
#
loop_
_entity_poly.entity_id
_entity_poly.type
_entity_poly.pdbx_seq_one_letter_code
_entity_poly.pdbx_strand_id
1 'polypeptide(L)'
;MFELGLFSNPAINYALLISSGLLLFFVQLAEVSIPVLGIEIGSLLRTNPLTQNDWTVVVLIASSVFIIEEFRKLIVKSRIFAVRRR
;
A
#
# COMPACT_ATOMS: atom_id res chain seq x y z
N MET A 1 -10.96 -7.09 8.68
CA MET A 1 -11.47 -6.09 7.73
C MET A 1 -12.77 -6.53 7.05
N PHE A 2 -13.11 -7.83 7.01
CA PHE A 2 -14.34 -8.33 6.36
C PHE A 2 -15.67 -7.93 7.03
N GLU A 3 -15.68 -7.66 8.34
CA GLU A 3 -16.92 -7.40 9.08
C GLU A 3 -17.34 -5.93 9.08
N LEU A 4 -16.38 -5.01 8.98
CA LEU A 4 -16.63 -3.59 8.73
C LEU A 4 -16.50 -3.23 7.25
N GLY A 5 -15.97 -4.09 6.37
CA GLY A 5 -15.70 -3.78 4.96
C GLY A 5 -14.58 -2.74 4.77
N LEU A 6 -13.57 -3.05 3.95
CA LEU A 6 -12.52 -2.09 3.55
C LEU A 6 -13.08 -0.78 2.96
N PHE A 7 -14.32 -0.81 2.48
CA PHE A 7 -15.02 0.30 1.83
C PHE A 7 -16.14 0.94 2.67
N SER A 8 -16.37 0.52 3.92
CA SER A 8 -17.47 1.09 4.70
C SER A 8 -17.19 2.50 5.20
N ASN A 9 -15.94 2.97 5.15
CA ASN A 9 -15.61 4.35 5.46
C ASN A 9 -15.14 5.08 4.19
N PRO A 10 -15.97 5.99 3.64
CA PRO A 10 -15.61 6.72 2.43
C PRO A 10 -14.36 7.59 2.63
N ALA A 11 -14.13 8.16 3.82
CA ALA A 11 -12.96 8.99 4.09
C ALA A 11 -11.65 8.21 4.00
N ILE A 12 -11.62 6.98 4.54
CA ILE A 12 -10.44 6.10 4.45
C ILE A 12 -10.23 5.67 2.99
N ASN A 13 -11.31 5.36 2.27
CA ASN A 13 -11.23 4.97 0.87
C ASN A 13 -10.68 6.10 0.00
N TYR A 14 -11.17 7.33 0.15
CA TYR A 14 -10.64 8.50 -0.58
C TYR A 14 -9.19 8.78 -0.21
N ALA A 15 -8.80 8.68 1.07
CA ALA A 15 -7.41 8.85 1.48
C ALA A 15 -6.48 7.80 0.85
N LEU A 16 -6.91 6.53 0.78
CA LEU A 16 -6.18 5.46 0.13
C LEU A 16 -6.04 5.70 -1.39
N LEU A 17 -7.11 6.16 -2.04
CA LEU A 17 -7.14 6.43 -3.47
C LEU A 17 -6.24 7.62 -3.83
N ILE A 18 -6.30 8.70 -3.05
CA ILE A 18 -5.47 9.90 -3.27
C ILE A 18 -4.00 9.60 -2.98
N SER A 19 -3.69 8.90 -1.89
CA SER A 19 -2.30 8.57 -1.53
C SER A 19 -1.66 7.59 -2.51
N SER A 20 -2.39 6.56 -2.95
CA SER A 20 -1.90 5.63 -3.97
C SER A 20 -1.76 6.30 -5.34
N GLY A 21 -2.71 7.15 -5.73
CA GLY A 21 -2.63 7.95 -6.96
C GLY A 21 -1.45 8.92 -6.96
N LEU A 22 -1.18 9.61 -5.84
CA LEU A 22 -0.04 10.52 -5.71
C LEU A 22 1.29 9.77 -5.83
N LEU A 23 1.38 8.58 -5.24
CA LEU A 23 2.57 7.72 -5.33
C LEU A 23 2.81 7.30 -6.79
N LEU A 24 1.78 6.84 -7.50
CA LEU A 24 1.88 6.50 -8.92
C LEU A 24 2.28 7.71 -9.78
N PHE A 25 1.73 8.89 -9.47
CA PHE A 25 2.08 10.13 -10.15
C PHE A 25 3.56 10.48 -9.99
N PHE A 26 4.11 10.34 -8.78
CA PHE A 26 5.54 10.56 -8.55
C PHE A 26 6.43 9.56 -9.29
N VAL A 27 6.04 8.28 -9.31
CA VAL A 27 6.82 7.24 -10.01
C VAL A 27 6.82 7.48 -11.53
N GLN A 28 5.67 7.80 -12.11
CA GLN A 28 5.57 8.07 -13.55
C GLN A 28 6.28 9.37 -13.94
N LEU A 29 6.19 10.43 -13.12
CA LEU A 29 6.92 11.67 -13.36
C LEU A 29 8.44 11.51 -13.20
N ALA A 30 8.90 10.56 -12.39
CA ALA A 30 10.33 10.27 -12.26
C ALA A 30 10.92 9.66 -13.54
N GLU A 31 10.12 8.92 -14.32
CA GLU A 31 10.50 8.38 -15.64
C GLU A 31 10.48 9.44 -16.76
N VAL A 32 9.79 10.56 -16.58
CA VAL A 32 9.76 11.66 -17.55
C VAL A 32 11.11 12.40 -17.51
N SER A 33 11.91 12.25 -18.56
CA SER A 33 13.14 13.00 -18.76
C SER A 33 12.85 14.43 -19.25
N ILE A 34 13.48 15.46 -18.69
CA ILE A 34 13.40 16.82 -19.23
C ILE A 34 14.25 16.89 -20.52
N PRO A 35 13.65 17.17 -21.69
CA PRO A 35 14.37 17.17 -22.97
C PRO A 35 15.39 18.32 -23.11
N VAL A 36 15.42 19.28 -22.17
CA VAL A 36 16.29 20.47 -22.22
C VAL A 36 17.67 20.24 -21.59
N LEU A 37 17.83 19.31 -20.64
CA LEU A 37 19.09 19.11 -19.89
C LEU A 37 19.66 17.69 -19.95
N GLY A 38 18.97 16.73 -20.58
CA GLY A 38 19.46 15.34 -20.68
C GLY A 38 19.57 14.60 -19.35
N ILE A 39 18.99 15.15 -18.29
CA ILE A 39 18.92 14.58 -16.94
C ILE A 39 17.47 14.16 -16.64
N GLU A 40 17.33 12.96 -16.11
CA GLU A 40 16.06 12.44 -15.61
C GLU A 40 15.55 13.32 -14.46
N ILE A 41 14.25 13.63 -14.44
CA ILE A 41 13.62 14.36 -13.31
C ILE A 41 13.86 13.58 -12.01
N GLY A 42 13.89 12.24 -12.08
CA GLY A 42 14.25 11.36 -10.97
C GLY A 42 15.64 11.63 -10.38
N SER A 43 16.63 12.02 -11.19
CA SER A 43 17.99 12.34 -10.72
C SER A 43 18.02 13.62 -9.88
N LEU A 44 17.22 14.61 -10.24
CA LEU A 44 17.11 15.89 -9.51
C LEU A 44 16.41 15.75 -8.15
N LEU A 45 15.46 14.82 -8.04
CA LEU A 45 14.73 14.55 -6.81
C LEU A 45 15.32 13.41 -5.97
N ARG A 46 16.43 12.79 -6.43
CA ARG A 46 16.96 11.51 -5.91
C ARG A 46 15.88 10.41 -5.81
N THR A 47 14.92 10.44 -6.73
CA THR A 47 13.86 9.44 -6.83
C THR A 47 14.32 8.40 -7.84
N ASN A 48 14.67 7.21 -7.37
CA ASN A 48 14.94 6.09 -8.25
C ASN A 48 13.59 5.57 -8.79
N PRO A 49 13.32 5.58 -10.10
CA PRO A 49 12.06 5.06 -10.63
C PRO A 49 11.92 3.58 -10.24
N LEU A 50 10.73 3.20 -9.75
CA LEU A 50 10.48 1.80 -9.37
C LEU A 50 10.45 0.94 -10.62
N THR A 51 11.33 -0.06 -10.67
CA THR A 51 11.32 -1.04 -11.74
C THR A 51 10.12 -1.98 -11.60
N GLN A 52 9.71 -2.68 -12.67
CA GLN A 52 8.60 -3.65 -12.61
C GLN A 52 8.78 -4.73 -11.51
N ASN A 53 10.03 -5.08 -11.19
CA ASN A 53 10.34 -6.01 -10.12
C ASN A 53 10.03 -5.43 -8.74
N ASP A 54 10.33 -4.15 -8.51
CA ASP A 54 10.07 -3.47 -7.24
C ASP A 54 8.58 -3.39 -6.94
N TRP A 55 7.76 -3.13 -7.96
CA TRP A 55 6.29 -3.18 -7.84
C TRP A 55 5.78 -4.56 -7.40
N THR A 56 6.37 -5.63 -7.92
CA THR A 56 6.02 -7.00 -7.53
C THR A 56 6.35 -7.26 -6.06
N VAL A 57 7.50 -6.78 -5.59
CA VAL A 57 7.91 -6.88 -4.18
C VAL A 57 6.96 -6.10 -3.27
N VAL A 58 6.57 -4.88 -3.64
CA VAL A 58 5.61 -4.06 -2.87
C VAL A 58 4.27 -4.79 -2.72
N VAL A 59 3.73 -5.36 -3.80
CA VAL A 59 2.46 -6.11 -3.76
C VAL A 59 2.59 -7.36 -2.89
N LEU A 60 3.68 -8.11 -3.01
CA LEU A 60 3.92 -9.30 -2.19
C LEU A 60 3.99 -8.96 -0.71
N ILE A 61 4.76 -7.95 -0.32
CA ILE A 61 4.88 -7.52 1.07
C ILE A 61 3.52 -7.03 1.59
N ALA A 62 2.82 -6.17 0.84
CA ALA A 62 1.51 -5.67 1.22
C ALA A 62 0.49 -6.81 1.43
N SER A 63 0.50 -7.80 0.54
CA SER A 63 -0.38 -8.97 0.66
C SER A 63 -0.06 -9.81 1.91
N SER A 64 1.22 -9.98 2.25
CA SER A 64 1.63 -10.74 3.43
C SER A 64 1.18 -10.08 4.73
N VAL A 65 1.35 -8.75 4.84
CA VAL A 65 0.91 -7.97 6.00
C VAL A 65 -0.61 -8.07 6.15
N PHE A 66 -1.36 -7.99 5.05
CA PHE A 66 -2.81 -8.16 5.06
C PHE A 66 -3.24 -9.52 5.57
N ILE A 67 -2.61 -10.61 5.09
CA ILE A 67 -2.91 -11.98 5.52
C ILE A 67 -2.62 -12.16 7.02
N ILE A 68 -1.46 -11.71 7.50
CA ILE A 68 -1.06 -11.83 8.91
C ILE A 68 -2.02 -11.05 9.82
N GLU A 69 -2.39 -9.84 9.42
CA GLU A 69 -3.35 -8.99 10.13
C GLU A 69 -4.73 -9.63 10.25
N GLU A 70 -5.25 -10.18 9.15
CA GLU A 70 -6.55 -10.84 9.15
C GLU A 70 -6.52 -12.18 9.89
N PHE A 71 -5.42 -12.94 9.80
CA PHE A 71 -5.23 -14.18 10.57
C PHE A 71 -5.23 -13.89 12.08
N ARG A 72 -4.57 -12.80 12.52
CA ARG A 72 -4.62 -12.36 13.92
C ARG A 72 -6.04 -12.04 14.37
N LYS A 73 -6.80 -11.29 13.57
CA LYS A 73 -8.21 -10.98 13.86
C LYS A 73 -9.07 -12.23 13.92
N LEU A 74 -8.83 -13.20 13.03
CA LEU A 74 -9.51 -14.50 13.03
C LEU A 74 -9.27 -15.28 14.31
N ILE A 75 -8.02 -15.37 14.78
CA ILE A 75 -7.67 -16.06 16.03
C ILE A 75 -8.34 -15.38 17.24
N VAL A 76 -8.32 -14.05 17.30
CA VAL A 76 -8.96 -13.30 18.41
C VAL A 76 -10.48 -13.47 18.39
N LYS A 77 -11.09 -13.42 17.20
CA LYS A 77 -12.55 -13.52 17.04
C LYS A 77 -13.07 -14.93 17.25
N SER A 78 -12.28 -15.97 16.96
CA SER A 78 -12.70 -17.37 17.09
C SER A 78 -12.99 -17.79 18.53
N ARG A 79 -12.71 -16.95 19.55
CA ARG A 79 -13.03 -17.18 20.98
C ARG A 79 -12.62 -18.57 21.50
N ILE A 80 -11.71 -19.28 20.84
CA ILE A 80 -11.18 -20.57 21.32
C ILE A 80 -10.45 -20.39 22.67
N PHE A 81 -10.00 -19.16 22.95
CA PHE A 81 -9.44 -18.71 24.23
C PHE A 81 -10.32 -17.67 24.97
N ALA A 82 -11.63 -17.67 24.77
CA ALA A 82 -12.52 -16.93 25.67
C ALA A 82 -12.55 -17.65 27.03
N VAL A 83 -11.56 -17.38 27.88
CA VAL A 83 -11.64 -17.72 29.30
C VAL A 83 -12.92 -17.10 29.83
N ARG A 84 -13.90 -17.95 30.10
CA ARG A 84 -15.09 -17.64 30.86
C ARG A 84 -14.62 -17.25 32.26
N ARG A 85 -14.37 -15.96 32.49
CA ARG A 85 -14.30 -15.45 33.87
C ARG A 85 -15.68 -15.68 34.48
N ARG A 86 -15.74 -16.62 35.42
CA ARG A 86 -16.83 -16.72 36.39
C ARG A 86 -16.83 -15.48 37.28
#